data_AF-A0A846UW72-F1
#
_entry.id   AF-A0A846UW72-F1
#
_cell.length_a   1.000
_cell.length_b   1.000
_cell.length_c   1.000
_cell.angle_alpha   90.00
_cell.angle_beta   90.00
_cell.angle_gamma   90.00
#
_symmetry.space_group_name_H-M   'P 1'
#
loop_
_entity.id
_entity.type
_entity.pdbx_description
1 polymer ?
#
loop_
_entity_poly.entity_id
_entity_poly.type
_entity_poly.pdbx_seq_one_letter_code
_entity_poly.pdbx_strand_id
1 'polypeptide(L)'
;MLRRFWFKLSSNGMPSVLNIGCGITAYDMNDAWAFLSRDVFPALGEREVLEVVVDVDVSTLDQTHVIPNMAAPSNRGVWFPRL
;
A
#
# COMPACT_ATOMS: atom_id res chain seq x y z
N MET A 1 -3.29 15.90 9.31
CA MET A 1 -1.97 15.81 8.67
C MET A 1 -1.93 14.52 7.84
N LEU A 2 -1.21 14.47 6.74
CA LEU A 2 -1.05 13.23 5.95
C LEU A 2 -0.10 12.26 6.66
N ARG A 3 -0.45 10.97 6.65
CA ARG A 3 0.29 9.86 7.24
C ARG A 3 0.50 8.78 6.19
N ARG A 4 1.58 8.00 6.32
CA ARG A 4 1.90 6.90 5.42
C ARG A 4 1.48 5.58 6.06
N PHE A 5 0.72 4.79 5.33
CA PHE A 5 0.21 3.50 5.74
C PHE A 5 0.84 2.44 4.85
N TRP A 6 1.30 1.36 5.47
CA TRP A 6 1.75 0.16 4.77
C TRP A 6 0.87 -1.02 5.15
N PHE A 7 0.10 -1.50 4.19
CA PHE A 7 -0.76 -2.66 4.33
C PHE A 7 -0.01 -3.92 3.92
N LYS A 8 0.08 -4.89 4.83
CA LYS A 8 0.49 -6.26 4.50
C LYS A 8 -0.76 -7.06 4.20
N LEU A 9 -0.79 -7.69 3.03
CA LEU A 9 -1.93 -8.43 2.53
C LEU A 9 -1.60 -9.92 2.51
N SER A 10 -2.64 -10.75 2.67
CA SER A 10 -2.51 -12.19 2.48
C SER A 10 -2.03 -12.53 1.07
N SER A 11 -1.24 -13.60 0.94
CA SER A 11 -0.94 -14.16 -0.37
C SER A 11 -2.08 -15.08 -0.80
N ASN A 12 -2.42 -15.04 -2.09
CA ASN A 12 -3.38 -15.96 -2.70
C ASN A 12 -2.70 -17.14 -3.42
N GLY A 13 -1.41 -17.37 -3.19
CA GLY A 13 -0.63 -18.44 -3.84
C GLY A 13 -0.18 -18.13 -5.27
N MET A 14 -0.59 -16.98 -5.85
CA MET A 14 -0.16 -16.53 -7.17
C MET A 14 0.82 -15.35 -7.07
N PRO A 15 1.77 -15.20 -8.01
CA PRO A 15 2.61 -14.01 -8.09
C PRO A 15 1.76 -12.75 -8.24
N SER A 16 1.93 -11.79 -7.33
CA SER A 16 1.26 -10.50 -7.36
C SER A 16 2.10 -9.49 -6.58
N VAL A 17 2.08 -8.23 -7.02
CA VAL A 17 2.71 -7.13 -6.28
C VAL A 17 2.11 -6.92 -4.90
N LEU A 18 0.83 -7.29 -4.71
CA LEU A 18 0.17 -7.25 -3.41
C LEU A 18 0.72 -8.28 -2.41
N ASN A 19 1.51 -9.28 -2.86
CA ASN A 19 2.25 -10.15 -1.94
C ASN A 19 3.36 -9.39 -1.19
N ILE A 20 3.84 -8.27 -1.71
CA ILE A 20 4.85 -7.41 -1.06
C ILE A 20 4.16 -6.47 -0.07
N GLY A 21 3.08 -5.82 -0.52
CA GLY A 21 2.26 -4.93 0.28
C GLY A 21 1.62 -3.82 -0.54
N CYS A 22 0.98 -2.88 0.14
CA CYS A 22 0.40 -1.68 -0.46
C CYS A 22 0.70 -0.45 0.39
N GLY A 23 1.24 0.58 -0.24
CA GLY A 23 1.58 1.87 0.33
C GLY A 23 0.54 2.92 -0.01
N ILE A 24 -0.05 3.53 1.01
CA ILE A 24 -1.07 4.58 0.86
C ILE A 24 -0.73 5.75 1.78
N THR A 25 -0.86 6.97 1.27
CA THR A 25 -0.78 8.17 2.09
C THR A 25 -2.17 8.77 2.23
N ALA A 26 -2.61 8.97 3.47
CA ALA A 26 -3.99 9.34 3.77
C ALA A 26 -4.05 10.19 5.05
N TYR A 27 -5.21 10.77 5.35
CA TYR A 27 -5.40 11.52 6.59
C TYR A 27 -5.49 10.62 7.83
N ASP A 28 -6.17 9.48 7.68
CA ASP A 28 -6.39 8.50 8.74
C ASP A 28 -6.58 7.09 8.13
N MET A 29 -6.87 6.12 9.01
CA MET A 29 -7.07 4.72 8.61
C MET A 29 -8.28 4.55 7.69
N ASN A 30 -9.40 5.25 7.94
CA ASN A 30 -10.62 5.13 7.12
C ASN A 30 -10.38 5.68 5.71
N ASP A 31 -9.67 6.79 5.61
CA ASP A 31 -9.25 7.37 4.34
C ASP A 31 -8.30 6.42 3.58
N ALA A 32 -7.35 5.80 4.28
CA ALA A 32 -6.46 4.79 3.68
C ALA A 32 -7.22 3.56 3.16
N TRP A 33 -8.18 3.05 3.93
CA TRP A 33 -9.06 1.97 3.51
C TRP A 33 -9.90 2.33 2.28
N ALA A 34 -10.38 3.57 2.20
CA ALA A 34 -11.15 4.01 1.03
C ALA A 34 -10.32 3.93 -0.26
N PHE A 35 -9.03 4.29 -0.23
CA PHE A 35 -8.13 4.07 -1.37
C PHE A 35 -7.91 2.59 -1.67
N LEU A 36 -7.70 1.76 -0.65
CA LEU A 36 -7.50 0.33 -0.81
C LEU A 36 -8.72 -0.33 -1.49
N SER A 37 -9.93 -0.08 -1.00
CA SER A 37 -11.16 -0.66 -1.53
C SER A 37 -11.60 -0.09 -2.87
N ARG A 38 -11.38 1.20 -3.13
CA ARG A 38 -11.81 1.86 -4.37
C ARG A 38 -10.82 1.68 -5.52
N ASP A 39 -9.53 1.73 -5.25
CA ASP A 39 -8.51 1.84 -6.30
C ASP A 39 -7.66 0.56 -6.41
N VAL A 40 -7.31 -0.07 -5.28
CA VAL A 40 -6.38 -1.21 -5.28
C VAL A 40 -7.09 -2.55 -5.51
N PHE A 41 -8.11 -2.88 -4.71
CA PHE A 41 -8.81 -4.16 -4.82
C PHE A 41 -9.51 -4.38 -6.16
N PRO A 42 -10.17 -3.38 -6.78
CA PRO A 42 -10.77 -3.57 -8.11
C PRO A 42 -9.74 -3.82 -9.21
N ALA A 43 -8.51 -3.30 -9.06
CA ALA A 43 -7.44 -3.45 -10.04
C ALA A 43 -6.62 -4.73 -9.86
N LEU A 44 -6.37 -5.15 -8.61
CA LEU A 44 -5.37 -6.18 -8.27
C LEU A 44 -5.93 -7.38 -7.50
N GLY A 45 -7.23 -7.36 -7.20
CA GLY A 45 -7.94 -8.40 -6.46
C GLY A 45 -8.00 -8.12 -4.96
N GLU A 46 -9.17 -8.40 -4.38
CA GLU A 46 -9.42 -8.27 -2.94
C GLU A 46 -8.64 -9.30 -2.13
N ARG A 47 -8.14 -8.87 -0.96
CA ARG A 47 -7.31 -9.69 -0.07
C ARG A 47 -7.55 -9.32 1.38
N GLU A 48 -7.36 -10.28 2.26
CA GLU A 48 -7.33 -10.03 3.70
C GLU A 48 -6.11 -9.15 4.06
N VAL A 49 -6.35 -8.09 4.83
CA VAL A 49 -5.29 -7.27 5.44
C VAL A 49 -4.83 -7.95 6.72
N LEU A 50 -3.57 -8.36 6.74
CA LEU A 50 -2.95 -9.04 7.87
C LEU A 50 -2.40 -8.05 8.91
N GLU A 51 -1.86 -6.93 8.45
CA GLU A 51 -1.23 -5.92 9.30
C GLU A 51 -1.25 -4.56 8.60
N VAL A 52 -1.34 -3.49 9.38
CA VAL A 52 -1.15 -2.12 8.89
C VAL A 52 -0.11 -1.40 9.75
N VAL A 53 0.97 -0.96 9.12
CA VAL A 53 1.99 -0.13 9.77
C VAL A 53 1.68 1.33 9.48
N VAL A 54 1.47 2.13 10.53
CA VAL A 54 1.18 3.55 10.42
C VAL A 54 2.47 4.37 10.61
N ASP A 55 2.60 5.45 9.85
CA ASP A 55 3.79 6.29 9.76
C ASP A 55 5.04 5.50 9.35
N VAL A 56 4.86 4.58 8.39
CA VAL A 56 5.94 3.75 7.87
C VAL A 56 7.11 4.62 7.37
N ASP A 57 8.32 4.24 7.78
CA ASP A 57 9.54 4.76 7.19
C ASP A 57 9.79 4.05 5.87
N VAL A 58 9.54 4.74 4.76
CA VAL A 58 9.70 4.20 3.41
C VAL A 58 11.11 3.69 3.15
N SER A 59 12.14 4.27 3.78
CA SER A 59 13.54 3.83 3.61
C SER A 59 13.80 2.43 4.15
N THR A 60 12.89 1.90 4.98
CA THR A 60 12.98 0.54 5.54
C THR A 60 12.30 -0.52 4.66
N LEU A 61 11.58 -0.10 3.61
CA LEU A 61 10.90 -1.00 2.68
C LEU A 61 11.88 -1.63 1.69
N ASP A 62 11.40 -2.63 0.93
CA ASP A 62 12.20 -3.34 -0.07
C ASP A 62 12.81 -2.37 -1.10
N GLN A 63 14.14 -2.27 -1.08
CA GLN A 63 14.92 -1.36 -1.92
C GLN A 63 15.00 -1.80 -3.39
N THR A 64 14.64 -3.05 -3.68
CA THR A 64 14.72 -3.67 -5.01
C THR A 64 13.37 -3.67 -5.74
N HIS A 65 12.25 -3.73 -5.01
CA HIS A 65 10.92 -3.78 -5.59
C HIS A 65 10.03 -2.59 -5.23
N VAL A 66 10.02 -2.14 -3.96
CA VAL A 66 9.09 -1.10 -3.51
C VAL A 66 9.60 0.28 -3.93
N ILE A 67 10.81 0.63 -3.52
CA ILE A 67 11.41 1.94 -3.81
C ILE A 67 11.45 2.29 -5.31
N PRO A 68 11.87 1.39 -6.23
CA PRO A 68 11.90 1.73 -7.65
C PRO A 68 10.51 1.79 -8.30
N ASN A 69 9.49 1.15 -7.72
CA ASN A 69 8.16 1.05 -8.31
C ASN A 69 7.07 1.81 -7.52
N MET A 70 7.48 2.78 -6.69
CA MET A 70 6.55 3.64 -5.95
C MET A 70 6.44 5.04 -6.55
N ALA A 71 5.31 5.69 -6.32
CA ALA A 71 5.10 7.12 -6.53
C ALA A 71 5.55 7.93 -5.30
N ALA A 72 5.40 9.26 -5.36
CA ALA A 72 5.75 10.15 -4.24
C ALA A 72 4.89 9.85 -2.99
N PRO A 73 5.49 9.38 -1.88
CA PRO A 73 4.74 8.97 -0.69
C PRO A 73 4.29 10.17 0.16
N SER A 74 4.66 11.39 -0.23
CA SER A 74 4.16 12.64 0.35
C SER A 74 2.78 13.03 -0.14
N ASN A 75 2.32 12.47 -1.27
CA ASN A 75 1.06 12.83 -1.89
C ASN A 75 -0.04 11.90 -1.39
N ARG A 76 -1.24 12.44 -1.11
CA ARG A 76 -2.40 11.64 -0.73
C ARG A 76 -2.81 10.69 -1.87
N GLY A 77 -3.01 9.42 -1.55
CA GLY A 77 -3.37 8.37 -2.49
C GLY A 77 -2.45 7.14 -2.38
N VAL A 78 -2.66 6.19 -3.28
CA VAL A 78 -1.82 4.99 -3.41
C VAL A 78 -0.47 5.40 -4.00
N TRP A 79 0.61 5.12 -3.28
CA TRP A 79 1.97 5.32 -3.78
C TRP A 79 2.70 4.01 -4.05
N PHE A 80 2.19 2.86 -3.57
CA PHE A 80 2.67 1.55 -3.99
C PHE A 80 1.51 0.52 -3.93
N PRO A 81 1.38 -0.37 -4.93
CA PRO A 81 2.05 -0.34 -6.21
C PRO A 81 1.65 0.90 -7.01
N ARG A 82 2.52 1.37 -7.91
CA ARG A 82 2.15 2.38 -8.89
C ARG A 82 1.21 1.74 -9.92
N LEU A 83 -0.09 1.99 -9.75
CA LEU A 83 -1.17 1.59 -10.67
C LEU A 83 -1.14 2.41 -11.96
#